data_AF-A0A350DHU0-F1
#
_entry.id   AF-A0A350DHU0-F1
#
_cell.length_a   1.000
_cell.length_b   1.000
_cell.length_c   1.000
_cell.angle_alpha   90.00
_cell.angle_beta   90.00
_cell.angle_gamma   90.00
#
_symmetry.space_group_name_H-M   'P 1'
#
loop_
_entity.id
_entity.type
_entity.pdbx_description
1 polymer ?
#
loop_
_entity_poly.entity_id
_entity_poly.type
_entity_poly.pdbx_seq_one_letter_code
_entity_poly.pdbx_strand_id
1 'polypeptide(L)'
;IGENVKEMLECDLKIEHDGRNDYIEAITYCESVKDYVTRDLLRDLLADEEGHIDHIETQLKLIEQVGIQNYLQKHMALATDEE
;
A
#
# COMPACT_ATOMS: atom_id res chain seq x y z
N ILE A 1 -7.00 -13.48 -0.28
CA ILE A 1 -6.65 -13.23 1.13
C ILE A 1 -5.35 -13.97 1.36
N GLY A 2 -4.28 -13.27 1.77
CA GLY A 2 -2.99 -13.91 2.03
C GLY A 2 -3.04 -14.75 3.30
N GLU A 3 -2.34 -15.89 3.31
CA GLU A 3 -2.35 -16.83 4.44
C GLU A 3 -1.14 -16.68 5.36
N ASN A 4 -0.16 -15.87 4.93
CA ASN A 4 1.00 -15.48 5.72
C ASN A 4 1.37 -14.02 5.43
N VAL A 5 2.25 -13.44 6.25
CA VAL A 5 2.61 -12.01 6.17
C VAL A 5 3.15 -11.61 4.80
N LYS A 6 3.92 -12.48 4.13
CA LYS A 6 4.44 -12.18 2.78
C LYS A 6 3.30 -12.15 1.77
N GLU A 7 2.42 -13.14 1.78
CA GLU A 7 1.25 -13.18 0.89
C GLU A 7 0.27 -12.03 1.16
N MET A 8 0.13 -11.59 2.41
CA MET A 8 -0.67 -10.42 2.76
C MET A 8 -0.10 -9.17 2.09
N LEU A 9 1.20 -8.91 2.26
CA LEU A 9 1.88 -7.77 1.60
C LEU A 9 1.78 -7.84 0.06
N GLU A 10 1.91 -9.03 -0.54
CA GLU A 10 1.77 -9.20 -2.00
C GLU A 10 0.32 -8.98 -2.47
N CYS A 11 -0.67 -9.40 -1.67
CA CYS A 11 -2.08 -9.12 -1.95
C CYS A 11 -2.38 -7.62 -1.84
N ASP A 12 -1.87 -6.97 -0.79
CA ASP A 12 -2.05 -5.54 -0.56
C ASP A 12 -1.41 -4.75 -1.72
N LEU A 13 -0.15 -5.05 -2.08
CA LEU A 13 0.53 -4.42 -3.21
C LEU A 13 -0.26 -4.51 -4.52
N LYS A 14 -0.88 -5.66 -4.77
CA LYS A 14 -1.72 -5.84 -5.96
C LYS A 14 -2.92 -4.90 -5.93
N ILE A 15 -3.63 -4.82 -4.80
CA ILE A 15 -4.79 -3.95 -4.64
C ILE A 15 -4.39 -2.48 -4.77
N GLU A 16 -3.24 -2.09 -4.20
CA GLU A 16 -2.72 -0.72 -4.32
C GLU A 16 -2.42 -0.34 -5.79
N HIS A 17 -1.84 -1.26 -6.57
CA HIS A 17 -1.64 -1.03 -8.00
C HIS A 17 -2.96 -0.92 -8.78
N ASP A 18 -3.96 -1.74 -8.43
CA ASP A 18 -5.29 -1.67 -9.03
C ASP A 18 -5.95 -0.30 -8.69
N GLY A 19 -5.93 0.11 -7.43
CA GLY A 19 -6.44 1.40 -6.95
C GLY A 19 -5.74 2.61 -7.60
N ARG A 20 -4.41 2.55 -7.73
CA ARG A 20 -3.62 3.56 -8.46
C ARG A 20 -4.12 3.75 -9.90
N ASN A 21 -4.39 2.65 -10.61
CA ASN A 21 -4.88 2.72 -11.98
C ASN A 21 -6.30 3.29 -12.04
N ASP A 22 -7.17 2.87 -11.12
CA ASP A 22 -8.54 3.38 -11.01
C ASP A 22 -8.55 4.89 -10.76
N TYR A 23 -7.68 5.41 -9.88
CA TYR A 23 -7.59 6.85 -9.65
C TYR A 23 -7.06 7.61 -10.86
N ILE A 24 -6.07 7.09 -11.60
CA ILE A 24 -5.60 7.72 -12.84
C ILE A 24 -6.73 7.84 -13.87
N GLU A 25 -7.54 6.79 -14.02
CA GLU A 25 -8.70 6.81 -14.92
C GLU A 25 -9.76 7.82 -14.45
N ALA A 26 -10.09 7.80 -13.15
CA ALA A 26 -11.07 8.71 -12.57
C ALA A 26 -10.64 10.18 -12.67
N ILE A 27 -9.36 10.50 -12.42
CA ILE A 27 -8.77 11.83 -12.61
C ILE A 27 -8.93 12.28 -14.07
N THR A 28 -8.63 11.39 -15.02
CA THR A 28 -8.76 11.67 -16.46
C THR A 28 -10.21 11.99 -16.82
N TYR A 29 -11.17 11.24 -16.27
CA TYR A 29 -12.59 11.51 -16.47
C TYR A 29 -13.03 12.85 -15.87
N CYS A 30 -12.65 13.14 -14.62
CA CYS A 30 -12.94 14.42 -13.97
C CYS A 30 -12.42 15.62 -14.77
N GLU A 31 -11.21 15.53 -15.33
CA GLU A 31 -10.64 16.57 -16.19
C GLU A 31 -11.47 16.75 -17.49
N SER A 32 -11.98 15.66 -18.09
CA SER A 32 -12.80 15.71 -19.30
C SER A 32 -14.14 16.43 -19.12
N VAL A 33 -14.72 16.35 -17.91
CA VAL A 33 -15.98 17.02 -17.54
C VAL A 33 -15.76 18.31 -16.74
N LYS A 34 -14.50 18.73 -16.56
CA LYS A 34 -14.09 19.94 -15.83
C LYS A 34 -14.49 19.94 -14.35
N ASP A 35 -14.57 18.77 -13.72
CA ASP A 35 -14.73 18.62 -12.26
C ASP A 35 -13.38 18.69 -11.56
N TYR A 36 -12.88 19.91 -11.35
CA TYR A 36 -11.56 20.12 -10.79
C TYR A 36 -11.46 19.85 -9.29
N VAL A 37 -12.57 19.95 -8.55
CA VAL A 37 -12.58 19.73 -7.09
C VAL A 37 -12.46 18.24 -6.80
N THR A 38 -13.26 17.41 -7.46
CA THR A 38 -13.12 15.95 -7.32
C THR A 38 -11.77 15.47 -7.86
N ARG A 39 -11.30 16.03 -8.97
CA ARG A 39 -9.98 15.70 -9.52
C ARG A 39 -8.86 15.93 -8.49
N ASP A 40 -8.85 17.07 -7.80
CA ASP A 40 -7.81 17.37 -6.81
C ASP A 40 -7.87 16.41 -5.62
N LEU A 41 -9.06 16.05 -5.14
CA LEU A 41 -9.23 15.01 -4.12
C LEU A 41 -8.65 13.67 -4.59
N LEU A 42 -8.99 13.23 -5.80
CA LEU A 42 -8.50 11.96 -6.35
C LEU A 42 -6.98 11.96 -6.58
N ARG A 43 -6.39 13.11 -6.92
CA ARG A 43 -4.93 13.24 -7.03
C ARG A 43 -4.26 13.05 -5.67
N ASP A 44 -4.84 13.61 -4.61
CA ASP A 44 -4.27 13.46 -3.27
C ASP A 44 -4.36 11.98 -2.81
N LEU A 45 -5.48 11.29 -3.10
CA LEU A 45 -5.61 9.85 -2.88
C LEU A 45 -4.63 9.02 -3.71
N LEU A 46 -4.42 9.39 -4.99
CA LEU A 46 -3.41 8.74 -5.84
C LEU A 46 -2.00 8.85 -5.23
N ALA A 47 -1.67 9.99 -4.66
CA ALA A 47 -0.37 10.18 -3.99
C ALA A 47 -0.25 9.31 -2.73
N ASP A 48 -1.34 9.12 -1.97
CA ASP A 48 -1.38 8.22 -0.83
C ASP A 48 -1.13 6.76 -1.26
N GLU A 49 -1.77 6.27 -2.33
CA GLU A 49 -1.54 4.90 -2.81
C GLU A 49 -0.12 4.70 -3.35
N GLU A 50 0.47 5.71 -4.01
CA GLU A 50 1.89 5.63 -4.41
C GLU A 50 2.82 5.55 -3.18
N GLY A 51 2.45 6.19 -2.08
CA GLY A 51 3.12 6.04 -0.79
C GLY A 51 2.95 4.65 -0.17
N HIS A 52 1.74 4.06 -0.26
CA HIS A 52 1.49 2.69 0.19
C HIS A 52 2.27 1.66 -0.64
N ILE A 53 2.31 1.81 -1.96
CA ILE A 53 3.12 0.98 -2.87
C ILE A 53 4.59 1.01 -2.45
N ASP A 54 5.19 2.20 -2.30
CA ASP A 54 6.60 2.33 -1.89
C ASP A 54 6.87 1.67 -0.53
N HIS A 55 5.96 1.85 0.43
CA HIS A 55 6.07 1.23 1.74
C HIS A 55 6.09 -0.30 1.64
N ILE A 56 5.14 -0.88 0.90
CA ILE A 56 4.97 -2.33 0.77
C ILE A 56 6.14 -2.95 -0.03
N GLU A 57 6.55 -2.33 -1.12
CA GLU A 57 7.74 -2.74 -1.89
C GLU A 57 9.00 -2.73 -1.01
N THR A 58 9.14 -1.71 -0.15
CA THR A 58 10.22 -1.64 0.83
C THR A 58 10.15 -2.80 1.84
N GLN A 59 8.95 -3.17 2.32
CA GLN A 59 8.80 -4.31 3.23
C GLN A 59 9.14 -5.64 2.55
N LEU A 60 8.68 -5.85 1.33
CA LEU A 60 8.97 -7.06 0.55
C LEU A 60 10.47 -7.19 0.26
N LYS A 61 11.12 -6.08 -0.10
CA LYS A 61 12.58 -6.03 -0.28
C LYS A 61 13.33 -6.31 1.03
N LEU A 62 12.84 -5.80 2.16
CA LEU A 62 13.42 -6.10 3.46
C LEU A 62 13.32 -7.60 3.76
N ILE A 63 12.18 -8.24 3.49
CA ILE A 63 12.00 -9.69 3.62
C ILE A 63 13.02 -10.45 2.76
N GLU A 64 13.26 -10.01 1.53
CA GLU A 64 14.27 -10.62 0.64
C GLU A 64 15.68 -10.52 1.24
N GLN A 65 16.03 -9.36 1.81
CA GLN A 65 17.38 -9.10 2.32
C GLN A 65 17.68 -9.79 3.64
N VAL A 66 16.72 -9.85 4.58
CA VAL A 66 16.96 -10.36 5.94
C VAL A 66 16.32 -11.72 6.21
N GLY A 67 15.46 -12.20 5.30
CA GLY A 67 14.65 -13.39 5.49
C GLY A 67 13.40 -13.13 6.34
N ILE A 68 12.35 -13.92 6.09
CA ILE A 68 11.03 -13.73 6.71
C ILE A 68 11.08 -13.82 8.25
N GLN A 69 11.90 -14.69 8.82
CA GLN A 69 12.00 -14.87 10.27
C GLN A 69 12.50 -13.60 10.98
N ASN A 70 13.56 -12.96 10.45
CA ASN A 70 14.11 -11.72 11.01
C ASN A 70 13.16 -10.54 10.79
N TYR A 71 12.49 -10.50 9.64
CA TYR A 71 11.45 -9.50 9.38
C TYR A 71 10.31 -9.59 10.41
N LEU A 72 9.79 -10.80 10.67
CA LEU A 72 8.74 -11.01 11.66
C LEU A 72 9.23 -10.63 13.06
N GLN A 73 10.44 -11.03 13.44
CA GLN A 73 11.03 -10.67 14.73
C GLN A 73 11.09 -9.15 14.93
N LYS A 74 11.47 -8.39 13.91
CA LYS A 74 11.48 -6.92 13.94
C LYS A 74 10.09 -6.31 14.23
N HIS A 75 9.02 -6.98 13.84
CA HIS A 75 7.64 -6.50 14.00
C HIS A 75 6.91 -7.12 15.21
N MET A 76 7.61 -7.89 16.05
CA MET A 76 7.05 -8.34 17.32
C MET A 76 7.01 -7.18 18.33
N ALA A 77 5.97 -7.17 19.16
CA ALA A 77 5.92 -6.32 20.35
C ALA A 77 6.56 -7.03 21.56
N LEU A 78 6.86 -6.27 22.61
CA LEU A 78 7.27 -6.85 23.89
C LEU A 78 6.12 -7.70 24.45
N ALA A 79 6.47 -8.86 25.00
CA ALA A 79 5.55 -9.63 25.85
C ALA A 79 5.57 -9.01 27.26
N THR A 80 4.85 -7.91 27.45
CA THR A 80 4.61 -7.32 28.77
C THR A 80 3.27 -7.79 29.31
N ASP A 81 3.24 -8.24 30.56
CA ASP A 81 2.02 -8.61 31.30
C ASP A 81 1.30 -7.38 31.90
N GLU A 82 1.27 -6.24 31.19
CA GLU A 82 0.58 -5.05 31.71
C GLU A 82 -0.90 -5.05 31.30
N GLU A 83 -1.79 -5.08 32.30
CA GLU A 83 -3.24 -4.87 32.24
C GLU A 83 -3.62 -3.49 31.65
#